data_AF-A0A225AU58-F1
#
_entry.id   AF-A0A225AU58-F1
#
_cell.length_a   1.000
_cell.length_b   1.000
_cell.length_c   1.000
_cell.angle_alpha   90.00
_cell.angle_beta   90.00
_cell.angle_gamma   90.00
#
_symmetry.space_group_name_H-M   'P 1'
#
loop_
_entity.id
_entity.type
_entity.pdbx_description
1 polymer ?
#
loop_
_entity_poly.entity_id
_entity_poly.type
_entity_poly.pdbx_seq_one_letter_code
_entity_poly.pdbx_strand_id
1 'polypeptide(L)'
;MATASGFVKGIAWEIESPFLDVDYEARDALGVPSLKHLATKKILSDQRNLELEHFRHIPWPIAEQLWQYLTRSGKRTLHMWKIFCTVYPDQFRQVSQYCKLGMRTPSFPLAGYMGLVQSSNCCWATSLSIWTQFARVPELVKLAEMANLVSLEINTPYTHRNEDKDMAALNDRILRTWSELVETSRAFQHLRVLRLYSQQNLTGRSFCYLSQLPSLEYCVLAMCDGMTQRSAVKLANSQGWFVIQDDPKHAMFQFSPCDPSKAFDGHKEWYINHSDDFVPSSLPKNTPLLEFSVGQRCERLKEGDVITMCRKLDSHNSHAKGNKRNFGDTVSPKRNDAALKKARKPVMKQRGKDLSGMLAEFV
;
A
#
# COMPACT_ATOMS: atom_id res chain seq x y z
N MET A 1 -19.05 -24.08 31.09
CA MET A 1 -17.91 -24.49 30.25
C MET A 1 -17.30 -23.24 29.64
N ALA A 2 -16.27 -22.69 30.28
CA ALA A 2 -15.56 -21.52 29.79
C ALA A 2 -14.50 -22.01 28.78
N THR A 3 -14.64 -21.60 27.53
CA THR A 3 -13.64 -21.86 26.50
C THR A 3 -12.37 -21.09 26.83
N ALA A 4 -11.28 -21.84 26.99
CA ALA A 4 -9.94 -21.32 27.16
C ALA A 4 -9.56 -20.43 25.97
N SER A 5 -9.66 -19.11 26.16
CA SER A 5 -9.00 -18.12 25.32
C SER A 5 -7.52 -18.15 25.69
N GLY A 6 -6.82 -19.16 25.17
CA GLY A 6 -5.39 -19.33 25.35
C GLY A 6 -4.67 -18.11 24.80
N PHE A 7 -4.02 -17.38 25.69
CA PHE A 7 -3.08 -16.30 25.40
C PHE A 7 -2.18 -16.69 24.23
N VAL A 8 -2.49 -16.19 23.04
CA VAL A 8 -1.53 -16.19 21.94
C VAL A 8 -0.42 -15.25 22.39
N LYS A 9 0.78 -15.80 22.59
CA LYS A 9 2.02 -15.02 22.52
C LYS A 9 2.06 -14.41 21.10
N GLY A 10 1.37 -13.28 20.94
CA GLY A 10 1.13 -12.66 19.65
C GLY A 10 2.44 -12.19 19.05
N ILE A 11 2.59 -12.36 17.73
CA ILE A 11 3.74 -11.91 16.93
C ILE A 11 4.13 -10.46 17.27
N ALA A 12 3.15 -9.62 17.63
CA ALA A 12 3.35 -8.24 18.07
C ALA A 12 4.32 -8.10 19.26
N TRP A 13 4.31 -9.05 20.21
CA TRP A 13 5.07 -8.99 21.46
C TRP A 13 6.47 -9.59 21.38
N GLU A 14 6.84 -10.17 20.23
CA GLU A 14 8.25 -10.46 19.94
C GLU A 14 9.02 -9.21 19.51
N ILE A 15 8.29 -8.21 19.00
CA ILE A 15 8.88 -6.99 18.44
C ILE A 15 9.01 -5.90 19.49
N GLU A 16 8.05 -5.83 20.41
CA GLU A 16 7.94 -4.77 21.42
C GLU A 16 7.58 -5.38 22.78
N SER A 17 8.11 -4.80 23.86
CA SER A 17 7.68 -5.17 25.22
C SER A 17 6.38 -4.45 25.58
N PRO A 18 5.30 -5.18 25.95
CA PRO A 18 4.05 -4.58 26.39
C PRO A 18 4.10 -3.98 27.80
N PHE A 19 5.19 -4.24 28.54
CA PHE A 19 5.26 -4.00 29.97
C PHE A 19 5.98 -2.70 30.32
N LEU A 20 5.41 -1.98 31.28
CA LEU A 20 6.05 -0.84 31.93
C LEU A 20 6.91 -1.32 33.11
N ASP A 21 8.09 -1.84 32.81
CA ASP A 21 8.99 -2.41 33.83
C ASP A 21 9.70 -1.33 34.67
N VAL A 22 9.82 -0.10 34.16
CA VAL A 22 10.56 1.00 34.78
C VAL A 22 9.67 2.24 34.91
N ASP A 23 9.55 2.74 36.14
CA ASP A 23 8.98 4.07 36.40
C ASP A 23 9.91 5.13 35.84
N TYR A 24 9.50 5.78 34.75
CA TYR A 24 10.29 6.84 34.14
C TYR A 24 10.03 8.21 34.76
N GLU A 25 8.85 8.43 35.36
CA GLU A 25 8.62 9.69 36.07
C GLU A 25 9.50 9.71 37.32
N ALA A 26 10.42 10.68 37.37
CA ALA A 26 11.23 10.95 38.55
C ALA A 26 10.28 11.04 39.74
N ARG A 27 10.47 10.17 40.73
CA ARG A 27 9.75 10.33 41.99
C ARG A 27 10.17 11.68 42.53
N ASP A 28 9.20 12.57 42.74
CA ASP A 28 9.45 13.75 43.55
C ASP A 28 10.07 13.27 44.86
N ALA A 29 11.20 13.86 45.25
CA ALA A 29 11.97 13.40 46.40
C ALA A 29 11.17 13.43 47.72
N LEU A 30 10.02 14.11 47.72
CA LEU A 30 9.11 14.27 48.84
C LEU A 30 7.66 14.16 48.36
N GLY A 31 6.99 13.06 48.67
CA GLY A 31 5.55 12.88 48.44
C GLY A 31 5.15 11.48 47.97
N VAL A 32 3.91 11.09 48.27
CA VAL A 32 3.30 9.87 47.70
C VAL A 32 2.76 10.20 46.30
N PRO A 33 2.94 9.33 45.29
CA PRO A 33 2.39 9.57 43.96
C PRO A 33 0.86 9.76 44.01
N SER A 34 0.35 10.69 43.19
CA SER A 34 -1.10 10.90 43.11
C SER A 34 -1.84 9.63 42.68
N LEU A 35 -3.10 9.47 43.11
CA LEU A 35 -3.95 8.35 42.67
C LEU A 35 -4.04 8.28 41.14
N LYS A 36 -4.14 9.44 40.48
CA LYS A 36 -4.13 9.55 39.02
C LYS A 36 -2.88 8.92 38.42
N HIS A 37 -1.70 9.23 38.94
CA HIS A 37 -0.44 8.67 38.46
C HIS A 37 -0.41 7.14 38.67
N LEU A 38 -0.76 6.65 39.86
CA LEU A 38 -0.78 5.22 40.16
C LEU A 38 -1.78 4.45 39.28
N ALA A 39 -2.95 5.04 39.05
CA ALA A 39 -3.98 4.46 38.18
C ALA A 39 -3.49 4.39 36.71
N THR A 40 -2.93 5.48 36.19
CA THR A 40 -2.34 5.53 34.84
C THR A 40 -1.26 4.45 34.68
N LYS A 41 -0.31 4.40 35.63
CA LYS A 41 0.74 3.38 35.63
C LYS A 41 0.16 1.98 35.65
N LYS A 42 -0.82 1.71 36.52
CA LYS A 42 -1.41 0.39 36.66
C LYS A 42 -2.15 -0.04 35.39
N ILE A 43 -2.94 0.85 34.79
CA ILE A 43 -3.67 0.59 33.54
C ILE A 43 -2.69 0.28 32.40
N LEU A 44 -1.61 1.06 32.30
CA LEU A 44 -0.64 0.92 31.21
C LEU A 44 0.42 -0.15 31.47
N SER A 45 0.45 -0.75 32.66
CA SER A 45 1.50 -1.71 33.07
C SER A 45 1.55 -2.97 32.21
N ASP A 46 0.41 -3.41 31.68
CA ASP A 46 0.29 -4.49 30.70
C ASP A 46 -0.64 -4.05 29.57
N GLN A 47 -0.03 -3.58 28.48
CA GLN A 47 -0.76 -3.06 27.32
C GLN A 47 -1.53 -4.15 26.54
N ARG A 48 -1.28 -5.44 26.78
CA ARG A 48 -1.89 -6.53 26.01
C ARG A 48 -3.38 -6.70 26.26
N ASN A 49 -3.83 -6.33 27.46
CA ASN A 49 -5.23 -6.45 27.87
C ASN A 49 -6.06 -5.22 27.47
N LEU A 50 -5.41 -4.19 26.91
CA LEU A 50 -6.07 -2.99 26.45
C LEU A 50 -6.64 -3.23 25.05
N GLU A 51 -7.91 -2.90 24.87
CA GLU A 51 -8.67 -3.08 23.63
C GLU A 51 -9.39 -1.78 23.27
N LEU A 52 -9.91 -1.70 22.04
CA LEU A 52 -10.61 -0.52 21.53
C LEU A 52 -11.77 -0.07 22.46
N GLU A 53 -12.55 -1.01 22.97
CA GLU A 53 -13.72 -0.71 23.82
C GLU A 53 -13.33 -0.04 25.14
N HIS A 54 -12.12 -0.30 25.66
CA HIS A 54 -11.62 0.36 26.87
C HIS A 54 -11.41 1.87 26.68
N PHE A 55 -11.19 2.32 25.44
CA PHE A 55 -10.94 3.72 25.11
C PHE A 55 -12.15 4.43 24.52
N ARG A 56 -13.16 3.69 24.03
CA ARG A 56 -14.33 4.24 23.33
C ARG A 56 -15.07 5.36 24.08
N HIS A 57 -15.09 5.29 25.40
CA HIS A 57 -15.77 6.28 26.26
C HIS A 57 -14.82 7.21 27.01
N ILE A 58 -13.50 7.10 26.78
CA ILE A 58 -12.52 7.98 27.40
C ILE A 58 -12.44 9.28 26.60
N PRO A 59 -12.69 10.45 27.19
CA PRO A 59 -12.49 11.74 26.52
C PRO A 59 -11.05 11.94 26.06
N TRP A 60 -10.87 12.57 24.89
CA TRP A 60 -9.56 12.81 24.30
C TRP A 60 -8.52 13.40 25.27
N PRO A 61 -8.81 14.42 26.11
CA PRO A 61 -7.79 14.99 27.00
C PRO A 61 -7.19 13.98 28.01
N ILE A 62 -7.97 12.96 28.39
CA ILE A 62 -7.49 11.88 29.27
C ILE A 62 -6.66 10.89 28.44
N ALA A 63 -7.17 10.48 27.28
CA ALA A 63 -6.45 9.58 26.39
C ALA A 63 -5.10 10.16 25.94
N GLU A 64 -5.07 11.45 25.61
CA GLU A 64 -3.86 12.19 25.28
C GLU A 64 -2.83 12.13 26.41
N GLN A 65 -3.25 12.28 27.67
CA GLN A 65 -2.35 12.14 28.83
C GLN A 65 -1.79 10.72 28.96
N LEU A 66 -2.61 9.69 28.70
CA LEU A 66 -2.14 8.30 28.68
C LEU A 66 -1.11 8.09 27.57
N TRP A 67 -1.36 8.63 26.37
CA TRP A 67 -0.41 8.56 25.25
C TRP A 67 0.88 9.31 25.54
N GLN A 68 0.81 10.50 26.14
CA GLN A 68 1.97 11.27 26.56
C GLN A 68 2.76 10.52 27.64
N TYR A 69 2.09 9.78 28.54
CA TYR A 69 2.77 8.95 29.54
C TYR A 69 3.54 7.79 28.87
N LEU A 70 2.92 7.10 27.90
CA LEU A 70 3.60 6.06 27.10
C LEU A 70 4.78 6.63 26.29
N THR A 71 4.60 7.83 25.74
CA THR A 71 5.65 8.56 25.01
C THR A 71 6.83 8.86 25.92
N ARG A 72 6.58 9.45 27.09
CA ARG A 72 7.62 9.82 28.06
C ARG A 72 8.33 8.60 28.64
N SER A 73 7.62 7.49 28.86
CA SER A 73 8.22 6.24 29.35
C SER A 73 8.96 5.44 28.26
N GLY A 74 8.91 5.86 26.99
CA GLY A 74 9.52 5.12 25.89
C GLY A 74 8.86 3.77 25.61
N LYS A 75 7.61 3.59 26.04
CA LYS A 75 6.89 2.30 26.03
C LYS A 75 5.64 2.35 25.16
N ARG A 76 5.67 3.18 24.11
CA ARG A 76 4.68 3.14 23.04
C ARG A 76 4.82 1.83 22.28
N THR A 77 3.72 1.10 22.18
CA THR A 77 3.62 -0.09 21.34
C THR A 77 2.80 0.22 20.09
N LEU A 78 3.04 -0.51 19.00
CA LEU A 78 2.21 -0.51 17.81
C LEU A 78 0.75 -0.85 18.15
N HIS A 79 0.53 -1.73 19.13
CA HIS A 79 -0.81 -2.07 19.61
C HIS A 79 -1.56 -0.84 20.12
N MET A 80 -0.94 -0.09 21.04
CA MET A 80 -1.53 1.15 21.56
C MET A 80 -1.68 2.21 20.47
N TRP A 81 -0.69 2.34 19.59
CA TRP A 81 -0.77 3.29 18.47
C TRP A 81 -1.99 3.03 17.58
N LYS A 82 -2.26 1.75 17.23
CA LYS A 82 -3.45 1.38 16.45
C LYS A 82 -4.75 1.66 17.18
N ILE A 83 -4.81 1.39 18.48
CA ILE A 83 -6.00 1.70 19.29
C ILE A 83 -6.31 3.19 19.17
N PHE A 84 -5.30 4.03 19.36
CA PHE A 84 -5.46 5.48 19.30
C PHE A 84 -5.81 5.99 17.88
N CYS A 85 -5.19 5.46 16.83
CA CYS A 85 -5.56 5.77 15.44
C CYS A 85 -7.02 5.43 15.13
N THR A 86 -7.55 4.38 15.76
CA THR A 86 -8.90 3.88 15.49
C THR A 86 -9.96 4.62 16.30
N VAL A 87 -9.70 4.84 17.60
CA VAL A 87 -10.67 5.44 18.52
C VAL A 87 -10.70 6.98 18.42
N TYR A 88 -9.57 7.61 18.13
CA TYR A 88 -9.43 9.07 18.08
C TYR A 88 -8.87 9.55 16.74
N PRO A 89 -9.55 9.26 15.60
CA PRO A 89 -8.98 9.49 14.28
C PRO A 89 -8.63 10.96 14.01
N ASP A 90 -9.41 11.92 14.48
CA ASP A 90 -9.18 13.33 14.17
C ASP A 90 -8.12 13.96 15.07
N GLN A 91 -8.16 13.65 16.36
CA GLN A 91 -7.26 14.21 17.37
C GLN A 91 -5.88 13.54 17.33
N PHE A 92 -5.85 12.21 17.23
CA PHE A 92 -4.58 11.48 17.29
C PHE A 92 -3.69 11.73 16.08
N ARG A 93 -4.28 12.04 14.92
CA ARG A 93 -3.58 12.50 13.72
C ARG A 93 -2.75 13.77 13.95
N GLN A 94 -3.01 14.55 14.99
CA GLN A 94 -2.22 15.74 15.31
C GLN A 94 -1.05 15.42 16.26
N VAL A 95 -1.14 14.30 16.99
CA VAL A 95 -0.17 13.92 18.03
C VAL A 95 0.83 12.88 17.54
N SER A 96 0.40 11.91 16.73
CA SER A 96 1.30 10.86 16.24
C SER A 96 0.91 10.41 14.84
N GLN A 97 1.52 11.06 13.85
CA GLN A 97 1.29 10.77 12.43
C GLN A 97 2.12 9.61 11.89
N TYR A 98 3.13 9.17 12.63
CA TYR A 98 4.11 8.23 12.10
C TYR A 98 4.53 7.19 13.15
N CYS A 99 4.42 5.93 12.76
CA CYS A 99 4.93 4.79 13.51
C CYS A 99 5.89 4.00 12.60
N LYS A 100 7.02 3.56 13.15
CA LYS A 100 8.04 2.77 12.44
C LYS A 100 8.39 1.52 13.23
N LEU A 101 8.23 0.36 12.62
CA LEU A 101 8.59 -0.90 13.25
C LEU A 101 9.31 -1.80 12.25
N GLY A 102 10.18 -2.69 12.73
CA GLY A 102 10.98 -3.50 11.85
C GLY A 102 11.54 -4.73 12.52
N MET A 103 11.52 -5.84 11.79
CA MET A 103 12.09 -7.12 12.20
C MET A 103 13.29 -7.43 11.34
N ARG A 104 14.48 -7.44 11.94
CA ARG A 104 15.71 -7.81 11.21
C ARG A 104 15.76 -9.31 10.93
N THR A 105 15.31 -10.11 11.89
CA THR A 105 15.30 -11.58 11.85
C THR A 105 13.87 -12.07 12.08
N PRO A 106 13.06 -12.21 11.01
CA PRO A 106 11.69 -12.67 11.12
C PRO A 106 11.61 -14.10 11.68
N SER A 107 10.89 -14.28 12.80
CA SER A 107 10.60 -15.57 13.43
C SER A 107 9.38 -16.27 12.85
N PHE A 108 8.51 -15.51 12.17
CA PHE A 108 7.20 -15.97 11.68
C PHE A 108 7.07 -15.86 10.16
N PRO A 109 6.08 -16.56 9.55
CA PRO A 109 5.70 -16.32 8.16
C PRO A 109 5.27 -14.87 7.92
N LEU A 110 5.48 -14.36 6.71
CA LEU A 110 5.08 -13.01 6.31
C LEU A 110 3.60 -12.74 6.55
N ALA A 111 2.73 -13.75 6.36
CA ALA A 111 1.29 -13.66 6.65
C ALA A 111 0.98 -13.19 8.08
N GLY A 112 1.76 -13.64 9.07
CA GLY A 112 1.60 -13.21 10.45
C GLY A 112 1.92 -11.73 10.65
N TYR A 113 2.97 -11.23 9.97
CA TYR A 113 3.33 -9.82 10.01
C TYR A 113 2.35 -8.94 9.22
N MET A 114 1.82 -9.41 8.08
CA MET A 114 0.78 -8.70 7.33
C MET A 114 -0.47 -8.48 8.20
N GLY A 115 -0.89 -9.49 8.95
CA GLY A 115 -1.99 -9.37 9.91
C GLY A 115 -1.74 -8.34 11.02
N LEU A 116 -0.47 -8.04 11.34
CA LEU A 116 -0.13 -6.97 12.27
C LEU A 116 -0.22 -5.58 11.65
N VAL A 117 -0.05 -5.41 10.35
CA VAL A 117 0.03 -4.05 9.77
C VAL A 117 -1.23 -3.63 9.02
N GLN A 118 -2.09 -4.60 8.69
CA GLN A 118 -3.32 -4.38 7.95
C GLN A 118 -4.34 -3.54 8.75
N SER A 119 -5.02 -2.64 8.05
CA SER A 119 -6.14 -1.84 8.56
C SER A 119 -7.30 -1.91 7.57
N SER A 120 -8.34 -2.69 7.87
CA SER A 120 -9.49 -2.85 6.96
C SER A 120 -10.25 -1.56 6.70
N ASN A 121 -10.29 -0.66 7.69
CA ASN A 121 -10.97 0.64 7.59
C ASN A 121 -10.01 1.78 7.23
N CYS A 122 -8.75 1.47 6.85
CA CYS A 122 -7.72 2.45 6.53
C CYS A 122 -7.53 3.52 7.60
N CYS A 123 -7.64 3.16 8.89
CA CYS A 123 -7.40 4.08 10.01
C CYS A 123 -5.95 4.61 10.03
N TRP A 124 -5.04 3.86 9.40
CA TRP A 124 -3.68 4.26 9.07
C TRP A 124 -3.28 3.68 7.70
N ALA A 125 -2.37 4.36 7.01
CA ALA A 125 -1.69 3.89 5.82
C ALA A 125 -0.47 3.03 6.19
N THR A 126 -0.06 2.11 5.32
CA THR A 126 1.11 1.24 5.53
C THR A 126 2.13 1.39 4.40
N SER A 127 3.38 1.63 4.78
CA SER A 127 4.56 1.44 3.95
C SER A 127 5.25 0.15 4.39
N LEU A 128 5.29 -0.85 3.52
CA LEU A 128 5.81 -2.18 3.83
C LEU A 128 7.06 -2.48 3.03
N SER A 129 8.16 -2.82 3.71
CA SER A 129 9.40 -3.29 3.09
C SER A 129 9.62 -4.76 3.43
N ILE A 130 9.74 -5.62 2.41
CA ILE A 130 9.85 -7.07 2.54
C ILE A 130 11.13 -7.56 1.89
N TRP A 131 11.78 -8.51 2.56
CA TRP A 131 12.85 -9.33 2.01
C TRP A 131 12.30 -10.70 1.61
N THR A 132 12.42 -11.04 0.33
CA THR A 132 11.78 -12.24 -0.25
C THR A 132 12.31 -13.55 0.31
N GLN A 133 13.49 -13.55 0.92
CA GLN A 133 14.03 -14.70 1.68
C GLN A 133 13.14 -15.14 2.85
N PHE A 134 12.24 -14.27 3.31
CA PHE A 134 11.27 -14.54 4.38
C PHE A 134 9.83 -14.62 3.87
N ALA A 135 9.62 -14.64 2.55
CA ALA A 135 8.29 -14.67 1.93
C ALA A 135 8.12 -15.91 1.05
N ARG A 136 6.89 -16.39 0.96
CA ARG A 136 6.46 -17.40 -0.02
C ARG A 136 5.62 -16.76 -1.13
N VAL A 137 5.55 -17.39 -2.30
CA VAL A 137 4.78 -16.88 -3.45
C VAL A 137 3.31 -16.58 -3.08
N PRO A 138 2.58 -17.45 -2.36
CA PRO A 138 1.21 -17.12 -1.95
C PRO A 138 1.11 -15.88 -1.05
N GLU A 139 2.13 -15.62 -0.24
CA GLU A 139 2.17 -14.43 0.63
C GLU A 139 2.42 -13.16 -0.18
N LEU A 140 3.26 -13.22 -1.23
CA LEU A 140 3.43 -12.11 -2.17
C LEU A 140 2.13 -11.80 -2.93
N VAL A 141 1.34 -12.81 -3.30
CA VAL A 141 0.02 -12.60 -3.92
C VAL A 141 -0.93 -11.93 -2.93
N LYS A 142 -0.95 -12.37 -1.66
CA LYS A 142 -1.80 -11.81 -0.59
C LYS A 142 -1.52 -10.35 -0.25
N LEU A 143 -0.36 -9.80 -0.60
CA LEU A 143 -0.09 -8.36 -0.44
C LEU A 143 -1.16 -7.49 -1.12
N ALA A 144 -1.77 -7.99 -2.20
CA ALA A 144 -2.85 -7.33 -2.92
C ALA A 144 -4.09 -7.06 -2.06
N GLU A 145 -4.33 -7.87 -1.02
CA GLU A 145 -5.50 -7.79 -0.13
C GLU A 145 -5.34 -6.71 0.96
N MET A 146 -4.15 -6.11 1.09
CA MET A 146 -3.89 -5.07 2.08
C MET A 146 -4.52 -3.73 1.67
N ALA A 147 -5.74 -3.49 2.15
CA ALA A 147 -6.52 -2.28 1.84
C ALA A 147 -5.79 -0.97 2.18
N ASN A 148 -4.91 -0.96 3.17
CA ASN A 148 -4.25 0.26 3.62
C ASN A 148 -2.80 0.43 3.10
N LEU A 149 -2.36 -0.39 2.16
CA LEU A 149 -1.00 -0.34 1.64
C LEU A 149 -0.81 0.83 0.66
N VAL A 150 0.12 1.74 0.96
CA VAL A 150 0.44 2.92 0.14
C VAL A 150 1.82 2.88 -0.51
N SER A 151 2.73 2.12 0.09
CA SER A 151 4.10 1.95 -0.39
C SER A 151 4.53 0.51 -0.15
N LEU A 152 5.07 -0.12 -1.18
CA LEU A 152 5.57 -1.49 -1.13
C LEU A 152 7.01 -1.52 -1.63
N GLU A 153 7.89 -2.08 -0.85
CA GLU A 153 9.27 -2.35 -1.22
C GLU A 153 9.53 -3.84 -1.14
N ILE A 154 10.02 -4.43 -2.24
CA ILE A 154 10.38 -5.84 -2.33
C ILE A 154 11.86 -5.94 -2.67
N ASN A 155 12.62 -6.54 -1.76
CA ASN A 155 14.03 -6.81 -1.91
C ASN A 155 14.26 -8.31 -2.05
N THR A 156 14.96 -8.70 -3.13
CA THR A 156 15.44 -10.07 -3.28
C THR A 156 16.95 -10.08 -3.05
N PRO A 157 17.49 -10.88 -2.11
CA PRO A 157 18.93 -10.96 -1.93
C PRO A 157 19.60 -11.48 -3.20
N TYR A 158 20.72 -10.89 -3.58
CA TYR A 158 21.49 -11.29 -4.77
C TYR A 158 22.22 -12.64 -4.59
N THR A 159 22.19 -13.22 -3.38
CA THR A 159 22.97 -14.40 -3.05
C THR A 159 22.44 -15.67 -3.69
N HIS A 160 23.24 -16.24 -4.60
CA HIS A 160 23.18 -17.61 -5.13
C HIS A 160 23.34 -18.73 -4.07
N ARG A 161 23.16 -18.46 -2.77
CA ARG A 161 23.49 -19.43 -1.71
C ARG A 161 22.25 -20.07 -1.11
N ASN A 162 22.19 -21.38 -1.37
CA ASN A 162 21.47 -22.46 -0.71
C ASN A 162 20.19 -22.93 -1.41
N GLU A 163 20.32 -24.14 -1.97
CA GLU A 163 19.43 -24.87 -2.88
C GLU A 163 18.19 -25.48 -2.20
N ASP A 164 17.83 -25.10 -0.97
CA ASP A 164 16.80 -25.81 -0.18
C ASP A 164 15.63 -24.96 0.32
N LYS A 165 15.58 -23.66 0.00
CA LYS A 165 14.38 -22.84 0.24
C LYS A 165 13.85 -22.33 -1.08
N ASP A 166 12.60 -22.67 -1.38
CA ASP A 166 11.76 -22.02 -2.39
C ASP A 166 11.63 -20.52 -2.06
N MET A 167 12.68 -19.75 -2.35
CA MET A 167 12.69 -18.30 -2.18
C MET A 167 11.68 -17.72 -3.14
N ALA A 168 10.72 -16.95 -2.63
CA ALA A 168 9.70 -16.34 -3.48
C ALA A 168 10.29 -15.18 -4.28
N ALA A 169 10.74 -15.43 -5.50
CA ALA A 169 11.10 -14.36 -6.41
C ALA A 169 9.84 -13.72 -7.01
N LEU A 170 9.76 -12.39 -7.00
CA LEU A 170 8.73 -11.68 -7.75
C LEU A 170 8.95 -11.92 -9.25
N ASN A 171 7.88 -12.21 -9.97
CA ASN A 171 7.92 -12.50 -11.40
C ASN A 171 6.68 -11.93 -12.12
N ASP A 172 6.71 -11.91 -13.45
CA ASP A 172 5.62 -11.36 -14.28
C ASP A 172 4.25 -12.02 -13.98
N ARG A 173 4.22 -13.29 -13.57
CA ARG A 173 2.98 -14.00 -13.22
C ARG A 173 2.35 -13.43 -11.96
N ILE A 174 3.14 -13.11 -10.93
CA ILE A 174 2.63 -12.49 -9.70
C ILE A 174 2.08 -11.09 -10.02
N LEU A 175 2.79 -10.28 -10.80
CA LEU A 175 2.30 -8.95 -11.19
C LEU A 175 1.02 -9.02 -12.03
N ARG A 176 0.92 -10.00 -12.94
CA ARG A 176 -0.31 -10.27 -13.67
C ARG A 176 -1.46 -10.64 -12.74
N THR A 177 -1.22 -11.51 -11.76
CA THR A 177 -2.26 -11.85 -10.77
C THR A 177 -2.68 -10.62 -9.97
N TRP A 178 -1.75 -9.77 -9.56
CA TRP A 178 -2.09 -8.50 -8.91
C TRP A 178 -2.97 -7.60 -9.78
N SER A 179 -2.68 -7.53 -11.08
CA SER A 179 -3.48 -6.72 -12.01
C SER A 179 -4.89 -7.29 -12.21
N GLU A 180 -5.01 -8.61 -12.33
CA GLU A 180 -6.31 -9.31 -12.41
C GLU A 180 -7.15 -9.11 -11.13
N LEU A 181 -6.50 -9.06 -9.95
CA LEU A 181 -7.17 -8.82 -8.67
C LEU A 181 -7.68 -7.38 -8.48
N VAL A 182 -7.27 -6.42 -9.32
CA VAL A 182 -7.80 -5.05 -9.27
C VAL A 182 -9.31 -5.07 -9.55
N GLU A 183 -9.75 -5.86 -10.53
CA GLU A 183 -11.16 -5.94 -10.92
C GLU A 183 -12.00 -6.72 -9.91
N THR A 184 -11.46 -7.78 -9.32
CA THR A 184 -12.22 -8.69 -8.44
C THR A 184 -12.23 -8.27 -6.98
N SER A 185 -11.11 -7.74 -6.47
CA SER A 185 -10.93 -7.48 -5.03
C SER A 185 -10.36 -6.09 -4.72
N ARG A 186 -10.35 -5.17 -5.70
CA ARG A 186 -9.77 -3.83 -5.56
C ARG A 186 -8.32 -3.88 -5.05
N ALA A 187 -7.55 -4.83 -5.56
CA ALA A 187 -6.15 -4.99 -5.19
C ALA A 187 -5.39 -3.68 -5.32
N PHE A 188 -4.56 -3.37 -4.31
CA PHE A 188 -3.68 -2.20 -4.31
C PHE A 188 -4.39 -0.88 -4.63
N GLN A 189 -5.64 -0.72 -4.19
CA GLN A 189 -6.43 0.50 -4.38
C GLN A 189 -5.72 1.79 -3.92
N HIS A 190 -4.79 1.68 -2.97
CA HIS A 190 -4.10 2.82 -2.37
C HIS A 190 -2.58 2.81 -2.62
N LEU A 191 -2.05 1.80 -3.32
CA LEU A 191 -0.61 1.68 -3.55
C LEU A 191 -0.14 2.77 -4.51
N ARG A 192 0.69 3.69 -4.04
CA ARG A 192 1.25 4.79 -4.85
C ARG A 192 2.67 4.51 -5.31
N VAL A 193 3.48 3.86 -4.47
CA VAL A 193 4.89 3.63 -4.75
C VAL A 193 5.25 2.16 -4.61
N LEU A 194 5.86 1.63 -5.65
CA LEU A 194 6.44 0.30 -5.68
C LEU A 194 7.96 0.41 -5.85
N ARG A 195 8.71 -0.20 -4.95
CA ARG A 195 10.17 -0.30 -5.03
C ARG A 195 10.56 -1.75 -5.23
N LEU A 196 11.26 -2.03 -6.31
CA LEU A 196 11.72 -3.36 -6.66
C LEU A 196 13.23 -3.36 -6.72
N TYR A 197 13.84 -4.21 -5.90
CA TYR A 197 15.28 -4.34 -5.81
C TYR A 197 15.68 -5.78 -6.15
N SER A 198 16.60 -5.93 -7.10
CA SER A 198 17.19 -7.22 -7.50
C SER A 198 16.18 -8.24 -8.03
N GLN A 199 15.17 -7.81 -8.80
CA GLN A 199 14.15 -8.70 -9.35
C GLN A 199 14.55 -9.19 -10.75
N GLN A 200 15.14 -10.39 -10.81
CA GLN A 200 15.68 -10.98 -12.04
C GLN A 200 14.60 -11.61 -12.95
N ASN A 201 13.46 -12.00 -12.38
CA ASN A 201 12.39 -12.71 -13.09
C ASN A 201 11.29 -11.78 -13.62
N LEU A 202 11.55 -10.47 -13.65
CA LEU A 202 10.65 -9.46 -14.20
C LEU A 202 11.15 -9.02 -15.57
N THR A 203 10.22 -8.84 -16.50
CA THR A 203 10.51 -8.34 -17.84
C THR A 203 9.81 -7.01 -18.09
N GLY A 204 10.10 -6.35 -19.22
CA GLY A 204 9.36 -5.16 -19.64
C GLY A 204 7.82 -5.34 -19.68
N ARG A 205 7.30 -6.57 -19.80
CA ARG A 205 5.85 -6.84 -19.73
C ARG A 205 5.24 -6.47 -18.39
N SER A 206 6.04 -6.47 -17.32
CA SER A 206 5.64 -6.02 -15.99
C SER A 206 4.96 -4.64 -16.02
N PHE A 207 5.40 -3.72 -16.88
CA PHE A 207 4.79 -2.38 -16.98
C PHE A 207 3.34 -2.38 -17.45
N CYS A 208 2.92 -3.37 -18.26
CA CYS A 208 1.53 -3.54 -18.69
C CYS A 208 0.62 -3.98 -17.53
N TYR A 209 1.16 -4.72 -16.56
CA TYR A 209 0.41 -5.13 -15.36
C TYR A 209 0.41 -4.01 -14.32
N LEU A 210 1.54 -3.33 -14.13
CA LEU A 210 1.65 -2.19 -13.21
C LEU A 210 0.78 -1.01 -13.64
N SER A 211 0.56 -0.81 -14.95
CA SER A 211 -0.37 0.21 -15.46
C SER A 211 -1.85 -0.10 -15.17
N GLN A 212 -2.20 -1.29 -14.71
CA GLN A 212 -3.58 -1.59 -14.30
C GLN A 212 -3.83 -1.25 -12.83
N LEU A 213 -2.77 -1.04 -12.04
CA LEU A 213 -2.91 -0.66 -10.64
C LEU A 213 -3.42 0.80 -10.56
N PRO A 214 -4.54 1.05 -9.87
CA PRO A 214 -5.31 2.28 -10.05
C PRO A 214 -4.62 3.51 -9.47
N SER A 215 -3.93 3.37 -8.34
CA SER A 215 -3.25 4.47 -7.65
C SER A 215 -1.74 4.48 -7.81
N LEU A 216 -1.17 3.51 -8.55
CA LEU A 216 0.28 3.39 -8.68
C LEU A 216 0.83 4.50 -9.56
N GLU A 217 1.72 5.29 -8.97
CA GLU A 217 2.27 6.51 -9.54
C GLU A 217 3.77 6.36 -9.79
N TYR A 218 4.48 5.70 -8.87
CA TYR A 218 5.93 5.58 -8.94
C TYR A 218 6.39 4.15 -8.85
N CYS A 219 7.34 3.81 -9.71
CA CYS A 219 8.04 2.54 -9.71
C CYS A 219 9.55 2.82 -9.63
N VAL A 220 10.18 2.45 -8.51
CA VAL A 220 11.62 2.57 -8.30
C VAL A 220 12.23 1.19 -8.54
N LEU A 221 13.15 1.11 -9.49
CA LEU A 221 13.78 -0.13 -9.90
C LEU A 221 15.27 -0.02 -9.62
N ALA A 222 15.86 -1.04 -9.00
CA ALA A 222 17.31 -1.18 -8.98
C ALA A 222 17.71 -2.64 -9.16
N MET A 223 18.77 -2.88 -9.93
CA MET A 223 19.23 -4.23 -10.26
C MET A 223 18.11 -5.13 -10.84
N CYS A 224 17.20 -4.54 -11.63
CA CYS A 224 16.08 -5.22 -12.27
C CYS A 224 16.27 -5.23 -13.80
N ASP A 225 17.31 -5.91 -14.29
CA ASP A 225 17.81 -5.77 -15.66
C ASP A 225 16.74 -5.99 -16.74
N GLY A 226 15.84 -6.96 -16.54
CA GLY A 226 14.75 -7.24 -17.47
C GLY A 226 13.72 -6.10 -17.60
N MET A 227 13.68 -5.18 -16.64
CA MET A 227 12.82 -3.98 -16.65
C MET A 227 13.56 -2.69 -17.00
N THR A 228 14.89 -2.63 -16.83
CA THR A 228 15.69 -1.42 -17.05
C THR A 228 16.37 -1.35 -18.42
N GLN A 229 16.39 -2.44 -19.19
CA GLN A 229 16.88 -2.44 -20.57
C GLN A 229 16.14 -1.46 -21.48
N ARG A 230 16.82 -0.93 -22.51
CA ARG A 230 16.24 0.06 -23.46
C ARG A 230 14.93 -0.40 -24.10
N SER A 231 14.79 -1.67 -24.42
CA SER A 231 13.55 -2.26 -24.96
C SER A 231 12.41 -2.22 -23.94
N ALA A 232 12.70 -2.54 -22.68
CA ALA A 232 11.75 -2.48 -21.58
C ALA A 232 11.32 -1.04 -21.28
N VAL A 233 12.24 -0.08 -21.29
CA VAL A 233 11.93 1.36 -21.12
C VAL A 233 11.04 1.88 -22.26
N LYS A 234 11.29 1.47 -23.51
CA LYS A 234 10.41 1.81 -24.65
C LYS A 234 9.00 1.26 -24.45
N LEU A 235 8.89 0.02 -23.98
CA LEU A 235 7.61 -0.59 -23.66
C LEU A 235 6.92 0.14 -22.50
N ALA A 236 7.67 0.50 -21.45
CA ALA A 236 7.18 1.30 -20.33
C ALA A 236 6.56 2.63 -20.80
N ASN A 237 7.25 3.36 -21.68
CA ASN A 237 6.73 4.60 -22.26
C ASN A 237 5.40 4.40 -23.01
N SER A 238 5.26 3.29 -23.75
CA SER A 238 4.00 2.96 -24.43
C SER A 238 2.84 2.62 -23.47
N GLN A 239 3.17 2.33 -22.20
CA GLN A 239 2.22 2.04 -21.11
C GLN A 239 2.06 3.26 -20.17
N GLY A 240 2.55 4.45 -20.54
CA GLY A 240 2.43 5.68 -19.77
C GLY A 240 3.45 5.85 -18.63
N TRP A 241 4.50 5.03 -18.59
CA TRP A 241 5.60 5.12 -17.63
C TRP A 241 6.77 5.90 -18.20
N PHE A 242 7.25 6.91 -17.49
CA PHE A 242 8.35 7.78 -17.92
C PHE A 242 9.47 7.78 -16.88
N VAL A 243 10.72 7.70 -17.35
CA VAL A 243 11.89 7.81 -16.47
C VAL A 243 12.03 9.27 -16.00
N ILE A 244 12.17 9.45 -14.68
CA ILE A 244 12.52 10.73 -14.07
C ILE A 244 14.02 10.75 -13.79
N GLN A 245 14.69 11.85 -14.16
CA GLN A 245 16.13 12.04 -13.94
C GLN A 245 16.45 12.74 -12.61
N ASP A 246 15.52 13.52 -12.06
CA ASP A 246 15.69 14.21 -10.78
C ASP A 246 15.43 13.28 -9.59
N ASP A 247 16.29 13.35 -8.57
CA ASP A 247 16.24 12.48 -7.39
C ASP A 247 14.93 12.68 -6.60
N PRO A 248 14.00 11.73 -6.69
CA PRO A 248 12.74 11.86 -6.00
C PRO A 248 12.84 11.45 -4.53
N LYS A 249 14.04 11.11 -4.00
CA LYS A 249 14.22 10.89 -2.56
C LYS A 249 13.70 12.05 -1.71
N HIS A 250 13.67 13.27 -2.27
CA HIS A 250 13.18 14.46 -1.59
C HIS A 250 11.66 14.68 -1.76
N ALA A 251 11.04 14.06 -2.76
CA ALA A 251 9.64 14.28 -3.13
C ALA A 251 8.72 13.05 -2.92
N MET A 252 9.27 11.83 -2.95
CA MET A 252 8.47 10.62 -2.85
C MET A 252 8.31 10.18 -1.40
N PHE A 253 9.36 10.20 -0.56
CA PHE A 253 9.25 9.99 0.88
C PHE A 253 10.53 10.49 1.57
N GLN A 254 10.44 11.49 2.44
CA GLN A 254 11.58 11.88 3.27
C GLN A 254 11.74 10.86 4.41
N PHE A 255 12.39 9.73 4.15
CA PHE A 255 12.85 8.81 5.19
C PHE A 255 14.22 9.26 5.69
N SER A 256 14.24 10.30 6.52
CA SER A 256 15.48 10.63 7.25
C SER A 256 15.87 9.45 8.14
N PRO A 257 17.16 9.07 8.20
CA PRO A 257 17.68 8.17 9.22
C PRO A 257 17.60 8.89 10.57
N CYS A 258 16.45 8.77 11.24
CA CYS A 258 16.37 9.17 12.64
C CYS A 258 17.27 8.22 13.43
N ASP A 259 18.29 8.81 14.03
CA ASP A 259 19.06 8.29 15.14
C ASP A 259 18.18 7.37 16.03
N PRO A 260 18.56 6.10 16.28
CA PRO A 260 17.77 5.16 17.09
C PRO A 260 17.51 5.68 18.52
N SER A 261 18.22 6.72 18.95
CA SER A 261 18.01 7.43 20.22
C SER A 261 16.90 8.50 20.20
N LYS A 262 16.39 8.88 19.03
CA LYS A 262 15.31 9.88 18.84
C LYS A 262 14.25 9.41 17.83
N ALA A 263 14.01 8.10 17.78
CA ALA A 263 12.93 7.57 16.95
C ALA A 263 11.58 8.05 17.49
N PHE A 264 10.65 8.36 16.59
CA PHE A 264 9.21 8.50 16.82
C PHE A 264 8.59 9.86 17.19
N ASP A 265 9.26 11.00 16.94
CA ASP A 265 8.58 12.31 17.05
C ASP A 265 9.00 13.33 15.98
N GLY A 266 9.12 12.87 14.73
CA GLY A 266 9.19 13.76 13.58
C GLY A 266 7.81 13.88 12.97
N HIS A 267 7.28 15.10 12.83
CA HIS A 267 6.26 15.40 11.83
C HIS A 267 6.81 14.95 10.48
N LYS A 268 6.36 13.81 9.99
CA LYS A 268 6.73 13.27 8.69
C LYS A 268 5.51 13.32 7.80
N GLU A 269 5.47 14.36 7.00
CA GLU A 269 4.46 14.54 5.98
C GLU A 269 4.77 13.60 4.81
N TRP A 270 3.84 12.71 4.47
CA TRP A 270 3.94 11.85 3.29
C TRP A 270 3.35 12.56 2.06
N TYR A 271 3.79 13.80 1.80
CA TYR A 271 3.28 14.55 0.65
C TYR A 271 4.19 14.41 -0.56
N ILE A 272 3.63 13.82 -1.60
CA ILE A 272 4.07 14.04 -2.97
C ILE A 272 3.39 15.33 -3.41
N ASN A 273 4.17 16.36 -3.76
CA ASN A 273 3.63 17.58 -4.35
C ASN A 273 2.84 17.20 -5.61
N HIS A 274 1.52 17.30 -5.53
CA HIS A 274 0.64 17.06 -6.66
C HIS A 274 0.78 18.23 -7.64
N SER A 275 1.35 17.98 -8.82
CA SER A 275 0.83 18.69 -10.00
C SER A 275 -0.46 18.01 -10.44
N ASP A 276 -1.35 18.76 -11.10
CA ASP A 276 -2.68 18.27 -11.55
C ASP A 276 -2.61 17.11 -12.55
N ASP A 277 -1.41 16.72 -13.00
CA ASP A 277 -1.15 15.65 -13.97
C ASP A 277 -1.02 14.24 -13.34
N PHE A 278 -1.01 14.15 -12.00
CA PHE A 278 -0.77 12.89 -11.27
C PHE A 278 -2.04 12.25 -10.71
N VAL A 279 -1.95 10.94 -10.43
CA VAL A 279 -3.06 10.16 -9.88
C VAL A 279 -3.48 10.73 -8.50
N PRO A 280 -4.76 11.08 -8.28
CA PRO A 280 -5.19 11.66 -7.02
C PRO A 280 -5.08 10.64 -5.88
N SER A 281 -4.68 11.10 -4.69
CA SER A 281 -4.61 10.27 -3.48
C SER A 281 -6.00 9.77 -3.09
N SER A 282 -6.13 8.46 -2.93
CA SER A 282 -7.36 7.81 -2.49
C SER A 282 -7.54 7.82 -0.96
N LEU A 283 -6.52 8.23 -0.19
CA LEU A 283 -6.59 8.43 1.26
C LEU A 283 -6.50 9.92 1.65
N PRO A 284 -7.12 10.34 2.78
CA PRO A 284 -6.98 11.68 3.33
C PRO A 284 -5.52 12.04 3.59
N LYS A 285 -5.13 13.28 3.29
CA LYS A 285 -3.76 13.79 3.43
C LYS A 285 -3.14 13.58 4.81
N ASN A 286 -3.94 13.66 5.88
CA ASN A 286 -3.48 13.53 7.26
C ASN A 286 -3.57 12.09 7.80
N THR A 287 -3.75 11.08 6.95
CA THR A 287 -3.81 9.67 7.41
C THR A 287 -2.49 9.29 8.09
N PRO A 288 -2.50 8.71 9.31
CA PRO A 288 -1.29 8.26 9.97
C PRO A 288 -0.56 7.19 9.15
N LEU A 289 0.76 7.19 9.14
CA LEU A 289 1.60 6.26 8.38
C LEU A 289 2.32 5.28 9.30
N LEU A 290 2.15 3.99 9.03
CA LEU A 290 2.91 2.90 9.60
C LEU A 290 3.97 2.41 8.61
N GLU A 291 5.24 2.64 8.93
CA GLU A 291 6.37 2.04 8.22
C GLU A 291 6.74 0.71 8.89
N PHE A 292 6.65 -0.39 8.14
CA PHE A 292 6.95 -1.72 8.65
C PHE A 292 7.97 -2.43 7.75
N SER A 293 8.99 -3.04 8.35
CA SER A 293 10.01 -3.80 7.62
C SER A 293 10.14 -5.24 8.11
N VAL A 294 10.19 -6.20 7.17
CA VAL A 294 10.40 -7.62 7.42
C VAL A 294 11.69 -8.06 6.72
N GLY A 295 12.74 -8.22 7.50
CA GLY A 295 14.13 -8.41 7.06
C GLY A 295 14.93 -7.11 7.04
N GLN A 296 16.24 -7.24 6.84
CA GLN A 296 17.15 -6.10 6.78
C GLN A 296 17.98 -6.09 5.49
N ARG A 297 18.19 -4.88 4.99
CA ARG A 297 19.09 -4.57 3.89
C ARG A 297 20.55 -4.69 4.28
N CYS A 298 21.24 -5.65 3.68
CA CYS A 298 22.69 -5.82 3.85
C CYS A 298 23.51 -5.02 2.83
N GLU A 299 22.93 -4.62 1.69
CA GLU A 299 23.67 -4.02 0.58
C GLU A 299 23.30 -2.55 0.33
N ARG A 300 24.32 -1.69 0.31
CA ARG A 300 24.21 -0.29 -0.12
C ARG A 300 24.22 -0.25 -1.65
N LEU A 301 23.10 0.18 -2.25
CA LEU A 301 23.07 0.47 -3.68
C LEU A 301 23.86 1.73 -3.97
N LYS A 302 24.53 1.76 -5.13
CA LYS A 302 25.08 3.00 -5.65
C LYS A 302 23.97 3.79 -6.32
N GLU A 303 24.09 5.10 -6.29
CA GLU A 303 23.08 6.04 -6.78
C GLU A 303 22.80 5.91 -8.29
N GLY A 304 23.77 5.40 -9.07
CA GLY A 304 23.62 5.14 -10.51
C GLY A 304 22.88 3.83 -10.86
N ASP A 305 22.56 2.99 -9.89
CA ASP A 305 21.93 1.67 -10.13
C ASP A 305 20.40 1.73 -10.04
N VAL A 306 19.85 2.90 -9.73
CA VAL A 306 18.42 3.12 -9.46
C VAL A 306 17.78 3.91 -10.59
N ILE A 307 16.75 3.34 -11.22
CA ILE A 307 15.88 4.02 -12.17
C ILE A 307 14.54 4.28 -11.49
N THR A 308 14.10 5.54 -11.50
CA THR A 308 12.75 5.89 -11.05
C THR A 308 11.88 6.18 -12.25
N MET A 309 10.70 5.56 -12.29
CA MET A 309 9.67 5.81 -13.28
C MET A 309 8.43 6.39 -12.62
N CYS A 310 7.81 7.37 -13.27
CA CYS A 310 6.49 7.84 -12.92
C CYS A 310 5.47 7.50 -13.98
N ARG A 311 4.23 7.36 -13.55
CA ARG A 311 3.09 7.22 -14.42
C ARG A 311 2.37 8.56 -14.53
N LYS A 312 2.16 9.02 -15.76
CA LYS A 312 1.27 10.15 -16.03
C LYS A 312 -0.08 9.61 -16.46
N LEU A 313 -1.17 10.22 -15.99
CA LEU A 313 -2.50 9.96 -16.55
C LEU A 313 -2.60 10.72 -17.87
N ASP A 314 -2.93 10.01 -18.96
CA ASP A 314 -3.26 10.66 -20.22
C ASP A 314 -4.51 11.53 -20.00
N SER A 315 -4.34 12.85 -20.00
CA SER A 315 -5.43 13.82 -19.97
C SER A 315 -6.28 13.84 -21.26
N HIS A 316 -6.10 12.87 -22.17
CA HIS A 316 -6.62 12.90 -23.52
C HIS A 316 -7.82 11.98 -23.84
N ASN A 317 -8.51 11.42 -22.84
CA ASN A 317 -9.72 10.62 -23.10
C ASN A 317 -11.04 11.12 -22.48
N SER A 318 -11.10 12.38 -22.02
CA SER A 318 -12.36 13.03 -21.58
C SER A 318 -13.14 13.75 -22.71
N HIS A 319 -12.66 13.68 -23.96
CA HIS A 319 -13.37 14.19 -25.15
C HIS A 319 -13.77 13.10 -26.14
N ALA A 320 -14.36 12.01 -25.64
CA ALA A 320 -15.27 11.18 -26.44
C ALA A 320 -16.74 11.46 -26.05
N LYS A 321 -17.11 12.76 -25.94
CA LYS A 321 -18.52 13.15 -26.07
C LYS A 321 -18.88 12.96 -27.53
N GLY A 322 -19.74 11.98 -27.77
CA GLY A 322 -20.14 11.53 -29.10
C GLY A 322 -20.52 12.68 -30.02
N ASN A 323 -19.92 12.65 -31.22
CA ASN A 323 -20.45 13.32 -32.40
C ASN A 323 -21.80 12.67 -32.76
N LYS A 324 -22.86 13.02 -32.03
CA LYS A 324 -24.23 12.90 -32.50
C LYS A 324 -24.48 14.02 -33.49
N ARG A 325 -24.16 13.78 -34.76
CA ARG A 325 -24.83 14.47 -35.86
C ARG A 325 -26.26 13.95 -35.89
N ASN A 326 -27.19 14.71 -35.31
CA ASN A 326 -28.61 14.57 -35.62
C ASN A 326 -29.03 15.74 -36.51
N PHE A 327 -29.54 15.36 -37.67
CA PHE A 327 -30.05 16.20 -38.75
C PHE A 327 -31.58 16.01 -38.79
N GLY A 328 -32.33 17.10 -39.06
CA GLY A 328 -33.79 17.14 -39.30
C GLY A 328 -34.57 17.84 -38.18
N ASP A 329 -35.45 18.82 -38.39
CA ASP A 329 -36.11 19.35 -39.59
C ASP A 329 -36.59 20.80 -39.35
N THR A 330 -36.47 21.71 -40.33
CA THR A 330 -37.57 22.61 -40.74
C THR A 330 -37.32 23.19 -42.15
N VAL A 331 -38.36 23.12 -42.97
CA VAL A 331 -38.52 23.44 -44.41
C VAL A 331 -38.56 24.97 -44.64
N SER A 332 -37.95 25.59 -45.66
CA SER A 332 -38.48 25.85 -47.04
C SER A 332 -37.69 27.01 -47.72
N PRO A 333 -37.89 27.39 -49.01
CA PRO A 333 -37.41 26.75 -50.24
C PRO A 333 -36.55 27.69 -51.13
N LYS A 334 -35.78 27.14 -52.08
CA LYS A 334 -35.49 27.79 -53.40
C LYS A 334 -34.86 26.81 -54.42
N ARG A 335 -35.69 26.49 -55.43
CA ARG A 335 -35.43 26.21 -56.87
C ARG A 335 -33.97 26.13 -57.35
N ASN A 336 -33.56 25.01 -57.93
CA ASN A 336 -33.44 24.81 -59.39
C ASN A 336 -32.89 23.43 -59.77
N ASP A 337 -33.29 23.03 -60.98
CA ASP A 337 -33.16 21.77 -61.73
C ASP A 337 -31.78 21.06 -61.76
N ALA A 338 -31.78 19.72 -61.72
CA ALA A 338 -31.53 18.85 -62.89
C ALA A 338 -30.94 17.46 -62.51
N ALA A 339 -31.46 16.43 -63.21
CA ALA A 339 -30.82 15.16 -63.59
C ALA A 339 -30.66 13.98 -62.57
N LEU A 340 -31.70 13.14 -62.51
CA LEU A 340 -31.69 11.69 -62.88
C LEU A 340 -30.40 10.87 -62.71
N LYS A 341 -30.39 9.86 -61.80
CA LYS A 341 -30.41 8.39 -62.15
C LYS A 341 -30.11 7.42 -60.97
N LYS A 342 -31.06 6.50 -60.79
CA LYS A 342 -30.96 5.03 -60.56
C LYS A 342 -30.52 4.45 -59.20
N ALA A 343 -31.47 3.66 -58.69
CA ALA A 343 -31.44 2.79 -57.53
C ALA A 343 -30.66 1.48 -57.71
N ARG A 344 -30.20 0.87 -56.59
CA ARG A 344 -30.17 -0.58 -56.37
C ARG A 344 -30.43 -0.93 -54.89
N LYS A 345 -31.23 -1.98 -54.70
CA LYS A 345 -31.77 -2.55 -53.44
C LYS A 345 -30.84 -3.62 -52.83
N PRO A 346 -31.08 -4.05 -51.57
CA PRO A 346 -30.12 -4.73 -50.69
C PRO A 346 -30.19 -6.28 -50.77
N VAL A 347 -29.14 -6.94 -50.26
CA VAL A 347 -29.11 -8.41 -50.06
C VAL A 347 -29.10 -8.73 -48.57
N MET A 348 -30.10 -9.52 -48.19
CA MET A 348 -30.37 -10.09 -46.87
C MET A 348 -29.82 -11.53 -46.83
N LYS A 349 -29.30 -12.00 -45.69
CA LYS A 349 -29.49 -13.38 -45.20
C LYS A 349 -28.97 -13.57 -43.77
N GLN A 350 -29.92 -13.71 -42.85
CA GLN A 350 -29.78 -14.37 -41.56
C GLN A 350 -29.60 -15.89 -41.75
N ARG A 351 -28.92 -16.56 -40.80
CA ARG A 351 -29.46 -17.73 -40.10
C ARG A 351 -28.50 -18.19 -38.99
N GLY A 352 -28.98 -18.12 -37.74
CA GLY A 352 -28.42 -18.84 -36.61
C GLY A 352 -28.78 -20.33 -36.68
N LYS A 353 -27.97 -21.14 -35.99
CA LYS A 353 -28.29 -22.52 -35.64
C LYS A 353 -28.02 -22.74 -34.16
N ASP A 354 -29.03 -23.36 -33.57
CA ASP A 354 -29.26 -23.72 -32.18
C ASP A 354 -28.34 -24.87 -31.73
N LEU A 355 -27.83 -24.80 -30.50
CA LEU A 355 -26.85 -25.73 -29.90
C LEU A 355 -27.48 -26.74 -28.94
N SER A 356 -28.82 -26.86 -28.92
CA SER A 356 -29.55 -27.66 -27.93
C SER A 356 -29.38 -29.20 -28.04
N GLY A 357 -28.50 -29.72 -28.89
CA GLY A 357 -28.33 -31.16 -29.12
C GLY A 357 -27.00 -31.80 -28.65
N MET A 358 -26.02 -31.02 -28.17
CA MET A 358 -24.65 -31.54 -27.96
C MET A 358 -24.32 -32.01 -26.52
N LEU A 359 -25.28 -32.09 -25.61
CA LEU A 359 -25.03 -32.46 -24.20
C LEU A 359 -25.59 -33.84 -23.79
N ALA A 360 -25.96 -34.70 -24.75
CA ALA A 360 -26.49 -36.04 -24.44
C ALA A 360 -25.45 -37.18 -24.45
N GLU A 361 -24.15 -36.89 -24.62
CA GLU A 361 -23.10 -37.94 -24.74
C GLU A 361 -22.13 -38.03 -23.55
N PHE A 362 -22.43 -37.39 -22.41
CA PHE A 362 -21.62 -37.56 -21.19
C PHE A 362 -22.50 -37.74 -19.94
N VAL A 363 -23.15 -38.90 -19.85
CA VAL A 363 -23.59 -39.50 -18.57
C VAL A 363 -23.13 -40.94 -18.51
#